data_AF-A0A9X2ID52-F1
#
_entry.id   AF-A0A9X2ID52-F1
#
_cell.length_a   1.000
_cell.length_b   1.000
_cell.length_c   1.000
_cell.angle_alpha   90.00
_cell.angle_beta   90.00
_cell.angle_gamma   90.00
#
_symmetry.space_group_name_H-M   'P 1'
#
loop_
_entity.id
_entity.type
_entity.pdbx_description
1 polymer ?
#
loop_
_entity_poly.entity_id
_entity_poly.type
_entity_poly.pdbx_seq_one_letter_code
_entity_poly.pdbx_strand_id
1 'polypeptide(L)'
;MTFDDKKNLIEVCLFESYLAQYFIEHPEIFQPLINKVLEAVEQIITSNSENSMFNRVLFSVFSQLVEECPEIKDMNALKGSKSLVAFDTFCKYFAERIMVLTSIKLPEIELENSGEITSLSTLAQHSLFKSKQYGEAIFLKKMRPAYLFSDKNRGVIEITDLDSEKETRNLGILSSENTPDSLKDFFSLPHYPSRQYYKAKEDSLMALWLREHYLPVISGASGGIGKTVSKINSFVMLSKTEYQLLGILVASSTIALGHHSFFEVIRPLSFFSGELEEKSNLLEFYEQAIPEEVKRLPSYQAHIASHFKLIEEITFGALEGEYNFTK
;
A
#
# COMPACT_ATOMS: atom_id res chain seq x y z
N MET A 1 -6.60 18.70 -19.66
CA MET A 1 -6.98 17.81 -18.54
C MET A 1 -8.31 17.16 -18.84
N THR A 2 -8.35 15.84 -18.77
CA THR A 2 -9.54 15.03 -19.09
C THR A 2 -10.00 14.30 -17.82
N PHE A 3 -11.31 14.27 -17.56
CA PHE A 3 -11.86 13.61 -16.37
C PHE A 3 -12.53 12.29 -16.72
N ASP A 4 -12.39 11.29 -15.85
CA ASP A 4 -13.13 10.03 -15.94
C ASP A 4 -14.56 10.13 -15.34
N ASP A 5 -15.26 9.00 -15.35
CA ASP A 5 -16.62 8.85 -14.80
C ASP A 5 -16.72 9.12 -13.29
N LYS A 6 -15.58 9.10 -12.58
CA LYS A 6 -15.44 9.35 -11.14
C LYS A 6 -14.76 10.69 -10.85
N LYS A 7 -14.72 11.61 -11.82
CA LYS A 7 -14.11 12.95 -11.71
C LYS A 7 -12.61 12.92 -11.37
N ASN A 8 -11.92 11.81 -11.63
CA ASN A 8 -10.46 11.75 -11.52
C ASN A 8 -9.84 12.30 -12.80
N LEU A 9 -8.70 12.96 -12.67
CA LEU A 9 -7.87 13.35 -13.82
C LEU A 9 -7.27 12.08 -14.44
N ILE A 10 -7.63 11.81 -15.70
CA ILE A 10 -7.17 10.61 -16.41
C ILE A 10 -5.66 10.59 -16.49
N GLU A 11 -5.03 11.74 -16.74
CA GLU A 11 -3.58 11.86 -16.87
C GLU A 11 -2.86 11.50 -15.54
N VAL A 12 -3.42 11.90 -14.39
CA VAL A 12 -2.87 11.54 -13.07
C VAL A 12 -3.09 10.06 -12.78
N CYS A 13 -4.25 9.50 -13.13
CA CYS A 13 -4.50 8.07 -12.99
C CYS A 13 -3.58 7.21 -13.85
N LEU A 14 -3.28 7.66 -15.08
CA LEU A 14 -2.29 7.04 -15.95
C LEU A 14 -0.90 7.09 -15.32
N PHE A 15 -0.51 8.25 -14.80
CA PHE A 15 0.78 8.42 -14.12
C PHE A 15 0.93 7.43 -12.95
N GLU A 16 -0.07 7.34 -12.06
CA GLU A 16 -0.03 6.37 -10.95
C GLU A 16 0.03 4.92 -11.44
N SER A 17 -0.69 4.59 -12.52
CA SER A 17 -0.68 3.23 -13.09
C SER A 17 0.70 2.88 -13.66
N TYR A 18 1.36 3.81 -14.37
CA TYR A 18 2.73 3.61 -14.86
C TYR A 18 3.76 3.57 -13.73
N LEU A 19 3.59 4.39 -12.69
CA LEU A 19 4.45 4.34 -11.52
C LEU A 19 4.34 2.99 -10.80
N ALA A 20 3.13 2.46 -10.64
CA ALA A 20 2.90 1.13 -10.09
C ALA A 20 3.50 0.03 -10.97
N GLN A 21 3.35 0.13 -12.30
CA GLN A 21 3.99 -0.78 -13.26
C GLN A 21 5.51 -0.80 -13.07
N TYR A 22 6.15 0.37 -12.97
CA TYR A 22 7.60 0.46 -12.74
C TYR A 22 8.01 -0.34 -11.50
N PHE A 23 7.36 -0.12 -10.36
CA PHE A 23 7.73 -0.83 -9.14
C PHE A 23 7.47 -2.33 -9.20
N ILE A 24 6.40 -2.77 -9.88
CA ILE A 24 6.10 -4.19 -10.09
C ILE A 24 7.15 -4.86 -10.99
N GLU A 25 7.62 -4.17 -12.02
CA GLU A 25 8.64 -4.67 -12.95
C GLU A 25 10.07 -4.60 -12.37
N HIS A 26 10.25 -3.88 -11.26
CA HIS A 26 11.53 -3.73 -10.54
C HIS A 26 11.48 -4.28 -9.09
N PRO A 27 11.14 -5.57 -8.88
CA PRO A 27 10.99 -6.15 -7.55
C PRO A 27 12.30 -6.19 -6.75
N GLU A 28 13.46 -6.10 -7.41
CA GLU A 28 14.78 -6.03 -6.77
C GLU A 28 14.93 -4.86 -5.79
N ILE A 29 14.18 -3.76 -6.01
CA ILE A 29 14.16 -2.60 -5.11
C ILE A 29 13.64 -2.99 -3.71
N PHE A 30 12.69 -3.93 -3.66
CA PHE A 30 12.01 -4.34 -2.44
C PHE A 30 12.58 -5.62 -1.83
N GLN A 31 13.41 -6.36 -2.56
CA GLN A 31 13.88 -7.69 -2.15
C GLN A 31 14.53 -7.71 -0.75
N PRO A 32 15.38 -6.74 -0.35
CA PRO A 32 15.94 -6.72 1.00
C PRO A 32 14.86 -6.61 2.09
N LEU A 33 13.86 -5.74 1.89
CA LEU A 33 12.73 -5.57 2.80
C LEU A 33 11.86 -6.84 2.85
N ILE A 34 11.51 -7.39 1.68
CA ILE A 34 10.69 -8.60 1.57
C ILE A 34 11.38 -9.76 2.29
N ASN A 35 12.67 -9.99 2.05
CA ASN A 35 13.43 -11.05 2.70
C ASN A 35 13.40 -10.89 4.22
N LYS A 36 13.68 -9.70 4.72
CA LYS A 36 13.66 -9.40 6.16
C LYS A 36 12.30 -9.70 6.81
N VAL A 37 11.19 -9.34 6.13
CA VAL A 37 9.84 -9.64 6.63
C VAL A 37 9.57 -11.15 6.59
N LEU A 38 9.91 -11.82 5.49
CA LEU A 38 9.65 -13.27 5.33
C LEU A 38 10.51 -14.12 6.28
N GLU A 39 11.76 -13.74 6.55
CA GLU A 39 12.61 -14.39 7.55
C GLU A 39 11.98 -14.33 8.95
N ALA A 40 11.45 -13.16 9.35
CA ALA A 40 10.74 -13.03 10.62
C ALA A 40 9.45 -13.88 10.66
N VAL A 41 8.72 -13.96 9.54
CA VAL A 41 7.56 -14.85 9.40
C VAL A 41 7.94 -16.32 9.53
N GLU A 42 9.08 -16.75 8.96
CA GLU A 42 9.56 -18.13 9.09
C GLU A 42 9.93 -18.48 10.55
N GLN A 43 10.49 -17.53 11.29
CA GLN A 43 10.73 -17.71 12.73
C GLN A 43 9.41 -17.87 13.50
N ILE A 44 8.37 -17.11 13.15
CA ILE A 44 7.01 -17.29 13.70
C ILE A 44 6.49 -18.70 13.37
N ILE A 45 6.57 -19.12 12.11
CA ILE A 45 6.10 -20.44 11.68
C ILE A 45 6.80 -21.55 12.47
N THR A 46 8.13 -21.47 12.57
CA THR A 46 8.95 -22.45 13.30
C THR A 46 8.60 -22.48 14.78
N SER A 47 8.45 -21.32 15.43
CA SER A 47 8.15 -21.23 16.87
C SER A 47 6.75 -21.76 17.23
N ASN A 48 5.85 -21.80 16.26
CA ASN A 48 4.46 -22.22 16.43
C ASN A 48 4.13 -23.54 15.73
N SER A 49 5.12 -24.32 15.27
CA SER A 49 4.91 -25.57 14.51
C SER A 49 4.05 -26.60 15.23
N GLU A 50 4.14 -26.66 16.57
CA GLU A 50 3.35 -27.59 17.40
C GLU A 50 1.94 -27.07 17.72
N ASN A 51 1.60 -25.84 17.34
CA ASN A 51 0.29 -25.25 17.59
C ASN A 51 -0.68 -25.63 16.45
N SER A 52 -1.58 -26.59 16.71
CA SER A 52 -2.55 -27.08 15.72
C SER A 52 -3.49 -25.99 15.17
N MET A 53 -3.88 -25.01 16.00
CA MET A 53 -4.71 -23.89 15.55
C MET A 53 -3.91 -22.96 14.63
N PHE A 54 -2.66 -22.66 14.98
CA PHE A 54 -1.76 -21.88 14.11
C PHE A 54 -1.62 -22.55 12.73
N ASN A 55 -1.32 -23.85 12.69
CA ASN A 55 -1.16 -24.61 11.45
C ASN A 55 -2.43 -24.58 10.59
N ARG A 56 -3.61 -24.74 11.22
CA ARG A 56 -4.90 -24.67 10.51
C ARG A 56 -5.14 -23.30 9.89
N VAL A 57 -4.83 -22.23 10.61
CA VAL A 57 -5.01 -20.86 10.10
C VAL A 57 -3.98 -20.57 9.02
N LEU A 58 -2.72 -21.03 9.16
CA LEU A 58 -1.68 -20.84 8.15
C LEU A 58 -2.04 -21.56 6.85
N PHE A 59 -2.56 -22.79 6.95
CA PHE A 59 -3.11 -23.50 5.80
C PHE A 59 -4.26 -22.71 5.14
N SER A 60 -5.16 -22.11 5.91
CA SER A 60 -6.22 -21.25 5.37
C SER A 60 -5.68 -19.99 4.68
N VAL A 61 -4.59 -19.40 5.18
CA VAL A 61 -3.92 -18.26 4.54
C VAL A 61 -3.39 -18.67 3.17
N PHE A 62 -2.64 -19.77 3.08
CA PHE A 62 -2.14 -20.25 1.78
C PHE A 62 -3.24 -20.72 0.84
N SER A 63 -4.32 -21.30 1.35
CA SER A 63 -5.45 -21.72 0.50
C SER A 63 -6.09 -20.51 -0.21
N GLN A 64 -6.30 -19.40 0.48
CA GLN A 64 -6.79 -18.16 -0.14
C GLN A 64 -5.76 -17.52 -1.04
N LEU A 65 -4.49 -17.54 -0.65
CA LEU A 65 -3.43 -17.03 -1.51
C LEU A 65 -3.35 -17.80 -2.83
N VAL A 66 -3.60 -19.11 -2.84
CA VAL A 66 -3.66 -19.93 -4.05
C VAL A 66 -4.88 -19.60 -4.92
N GLU A 67 -5.99 -19.12 -4.35
CA GLU A 67 -7.15 -18.67 -5.13
C GLU A 67 -6.81 -17.40 -5.94
N GLU A 68 -5.99 -16.50 -5.38
CA GLU A 68 -5.58 -15.25 -6.05
C GLU A 68 -4.26 -15.35 -6.83
N CYS A 69 -3.33 -16.20 -6.39
CA CYS A 69 -2.00 -16.42 -6.94
C CYS A 69 -1.68 -17.94 -6.93
N PRO A 70 -2.20 -18.72 -7.90
CA PRO A 70 -2.15 -20.20 -7.90
C PRO A 70 -0.76 -20.83 -7.83
N GLU A 71 0.27 -20.09 -8.23
CA GLU A 71 1.67 -20.49 -8.14
C GLU A 71 2.20 -20.45 -6.70
N ILE A 72 1.56 -19.72 -5.79
CA ILE A 72 2.04 -19.47 -4.42
C ILE A 72 1.42 -20.45 -3.43
N LYS A 73 1.90 -21.70 -3.46
CA LYS A 73 1.35 -22.79 -2.63
C LYS A 73 1.89 -22.83 -1.20
N ASP A 74 3.05 -22.22 -0.97
CA ASP A 74 3.74 -22.23 0.32
C ASP A 74 4.74 -21.06 0.44
N MET A 75 5.45 -20.99 1.56
CA MET A 75 6.47 -19.97 1.83
C MET A 75 7.64 -19.99 0.83
N ASN A 76 8.03 -21.15 0.31
CA ASN A 76 9.14 -21.24 -0.64
C ASN A 76 8.74 -20.68 -2.00
N ALA A 77 7.51 -20.98 -2.45
CA ALA A 77 6.92 -20.38 -3.64
C ALA A 77 6.80 -18.86 -3.49
N LEU A 78 6.35 -18.39 -2.32
CA LEU A 78 6.24 -16.94 -2.05
C LEU A 78 7.60 -16.23 -2.16
N LYS A 79 8.63 -16.75 -1.48
CA LYS A 79 10.00 -16.21 -1.55
C LYS A 79 10.56 -16.19 -2.98
N GLY A 80 10.23 -17.21 -3.79
CA GLY A 80 10.70 -17.32 -5.17
C GLY A 80 9.93 -16.49 -6.19
N SER A 81 8.74 -15.99 -5.84
CA SER A 81 7.79 -15.40 -6.80
C SER A 81 8.22 -14.06 -7.39
N LYS A 82 8.95 -13.25 -6.61
CA LYS A 82 9.24 -11.83 -6.89
C LYS A 82 7.99 -10.98 -7.15
N SER A 83 6.79 -11.49 -6.87
CA SER A 83 5.52 -10.79 -7.11
C SER A 83 5.18 -9.91 -5.92
N LEU A 84 5.17 -8.59 -6.13
CA LEU A 84 4.77 -7.64 -5.10
C LEU A 84 3.31 -7.83 -4.68
N VAL A 85 2.44 -8.17 -5.65
CA VAL A 85 1.01 -8.45 -5.40
C VAL A 85 0.85 -9.68 -4.51
N ALA A 86 1.57 -10.76 -4.79
CA ALA A 86 1.52 -11.97 -3.96
C ALA A 86 2.03 -11.71 -2.54
N PHE A 87 3.12 -10.95 -2.39
CA PHE A 87 3.67 -10.58 -1.09
C PHE A 87 2.72 -9.70 -0.28
N ASP A 88 2.12 -8.68 -0.88
CA ASP A 88 1.13 -7.80 -0.23
C ASP A 88 -0.10 -8.60 0.22
N THR A 89 -0.64 -9.43 -0.68
CA THR A 89 -1.79 -10.31 -0.40
C THR A 89 -1.49 -11.27 0.75
N PHE A 90 -0.31 -11.90 0.74
CA PHE A 90 0.15 -12.71 1.86
C PHE A 90 0.22 -11.92 3.16
N CYS A 91 0.85 -10.74 3.16
CA CYS A 91 1.00 -9.91 4.34
C CYS A 91 -0.36 -9.51 4.92
N LYS A 92 -1.33 -9.17 4.06
CA LYS A 92 -2.72 -8.89 4.46
C LYS A 92 -3.35 -10.08 5.16
N TYR A 93 -3.35 -11.26 4.54
CA TYR A 93 -3.96 -12.46 5.14
C TYR A 93 -3.25 -12.91 6.41
N PHE A 94 -1.92 -12.84 6.45
CA PHE A 94 -1.13 -13.14 7.63
C PHE A 94 -1.46 -12.17 8.79
N ALA A 95 -1.53 -10.87 8.51
CA ALA A 95 -1.87 -9.84 9.49
C ALA A 95 -3.30 -10.01 10.04
N GLU A 96 -4.27 -10.33 9.17
CA GLU A 96 -5.69 -10.42 9.55
C GLU A 96 -6.07 -11.75 10.20
N ARG A 97 -5.37 -12.85 9.88
CA ARG A 97 -5.74 -14.20 10.34
C ARG A 97 -4.77 -14.78 11.35
N ILE A 98 -3.46 -14.66 11.11
CA ILE A 98 -2.43 -15.24 11.99
C ILE A 98 -2.13 -14.30 13.16
N MET A 99 -1.89 -13.02 12.85
CA MET A 99 -1.45 -12.05 13.85
C MET A 99 -2.55 -11.60 14.83
N VAL A 100 -3.78 -12.09 14.67
CA VAL A 100 -4.88 -11.91 15.63
C VAL A 100 -4.95 -13.02 16.68
N LEU A 101 -4.24 -14.14 16.47
CA LEU A 101 -4.19 -15.23 17.44
C LEU A 101 -3.52 -14.78 18.73
N THR A 102 -4.18 -15.03 19.87
CA THR A 102 -3.68 -14.63 21.19
C THR A 102 -2.51 -15.49 21.67
N SER A 103 -2.42 -16.74 21.20
CA SER A 103 -1.40 -17.72 21.60
C SER A 103 -0.17 -17.74 20.70
N ILE A 104 0.00 -16.77 19.79
CA ILE A 104 1.11 -16.77 18.85
C ILE A 104 2.42 -16.41 19.55
N LYS A 105 3.45 -17.22 19.35
CA LYS A 105 4.82 -16.89 19.74
C LYS A 105 5.43 -15.99 18.67
N LEU A 106 5.88 -14.81 19.05
CA LEU A 106 6.60 -13.88 18.18
C LEU A 106 8.10 -14.06 18.37
N PRO A 107 8.92 -13.76 17.35
CA PRO A 107 10.36 -13.72 17.50
C PRO A 107 10.75 -12.69 18.56
N GLU A 108 11.82 -12.97 19.30
CA GLU A 108 12.41 -11.98 20.17
C GLU A 108 13.07 -10.90 19.30
N ILE A 109 12.56 -9.67 19.41
CA ILE A 109 13.19 -8.51 18.76
C ILE A 109 14.39 -8.13 19.61
N GLU A 110 15.51 -8.83 19.44
CA GLU A 110 16.75 -8.46 20.11
C GLU A 110 17.29 -7.14 19.55
N LEU A 111 17.76 -6.25 20.43
CA LEU A 111 18.59 -5.13 20.02
C LEU A 111 19.95 -5.72 19.64
N GLU A 112 20.35 -5.63 18.37
CA GLU A 112 21.68 -6.04 17.96
C GLU A 112 22.74 -5.33 18.82
N ASN A 113 23.50 -6.09 19.61
CA ASN A 113 24.68 -5.61 20.30
C ASN A 113 25.84 -5.49 19.30
N SER A 114 25.71 -4.59 18.31
CA SER A 114 26.71 -4.37 17.27
C SER A 114 27.91 -3.53 17.74
N GLY A 115 27.96 -3.14 19.01
CA GLY A 115 28.96 -2.18 19.53
C GLY A 115 28.68 -0.73 19.13
N GLU A 116 27.65 -0.48 18.31
CA GLU A 116 27.17 0.85 17.96
C GLU A 116 26.08 1.33 18.92
N ILE A 117 26.00 2.63 19.14
CA ILE A 117 24.96 3.25 19.98
C ILE A 117 23.62 3.06 19.27
N THR A 118 22.73 2.25 19.87
CA THR A 118 21.37 2.04 19.38
C THR A 118 20.63 3.38 19.26
N SER A 119 20.01 3.64 18.10
CA SER A 119 19.28 4.89 17.89
C SER A 119 18.08 5.03 18.83
N LEU A 120 17.71 6.27 19.18
CA LEU A 120 16.53 6.54 20.02
C LEU A 120 15.23 6.01 19.40
N SER A 121 15.10 6.06 18.07
CA SER A 121 13.93 5.51 17.36
C SER A 121 13.84 3.99 17.52
N THR A 122 14.97 3.29 17.44
CA THR A 122 15.04 1.84 17.66
C THR A 122 14.68 1.49 19.11
N LEU A 123 15.22 2.22 20.09
CA LEU A 123 14.88 2.02 21.50
C LEU A 123 13.40 2.28 21.80
N ALA A 124 12.84 3.33 21.21
CA ALA A 124 11.44 3.69 21.37
C ALA A 124 10.49 2.64 20.77
N GLN A 125 10.79 2.17 19.55
CA GLN A 125 10.04 1.08 18.90
C GLN A 125 10.11 -0.21 19.71
N HIS A 126 11.30 -0.64 20.13
CA HIS A 126 11.47 -1.82 20.98
C HIS A 126 10.68 -1.70 22.31
N SER A 127 10.72 -0.53 22.94
CA SER A 127 9.93 -0.27 24.16
C SER A 127 8.41 -0.37 23.93
N LEU A 128 7.92 0.16 22.80
CA LEU A 128 6.50 0.15 22.46
C LEU A 128 5.95 -1.27 22.24
N PHE A 129 6.74 -2.16 21.65
CA PHE A 129 6.34 -3.53 21.33
C PHE A 129 6.69 -4.58 22.39
N LYS A 130 7.14 -4.16 23.59
CA LYS A 130 7.17 -5.05 24.77
C LYS A 130 5.83 -5.72 25.05
N SER A 131 4.74 -5.02 24.74
CA SER A 131 3.40 -5.60 24.65
C SER A 131 2.90 -5.43 23.22
N LYS A 132 2.78 -6.55 22.51
CA LYS A 132 2.24 -6.61 21.14
C LYS A 132 0.97 -5.79 21.00
N GLN A 133 -0.03 -6.05 21.85
CA GLN A 133 -1.34 -5.42 21.76
C GLN A 133 -1.26 -3.89 21.98
N TYR A 134 -0.41 -3.45 22.90
CA TYR A 134 -0.24 -2.03 23.21
C TYR A 134 0.50 -1.30 22.07
N GLY A 135 1.61 -1.85 21.60
CA GLY A 135 2.40 -1.29 20.50
C GLY A 135 1.58 -1.19 19.21
N GLU A 136 0.90 -2.28 18.82
CA GLU A 136 0.01 -2.32 17.66
C GLU A 136 -1.09 -1.25 17.75
N ALA A 137 -1.77 -1.15 18.90
CA ALA A 137 -2.85 -0.19 19.09
C ALA A 137 -2.37 1.27 18.98
N ILE A 138 -1.19 1.59 19.52
CA ILE A 138 -0.59 2.93 19.41
C ILE A 138 -0.24 3.27 17.97
N PHE A 139 0.44 2.36 17.29
CA PHE A 139 0.84 2.55 15.88
C PHE A 139 -0.38 2.73 14.99
N LEU A 140 -1.37 1.84 15.13
CA LEU A 140 -2.61 1.92 14.37
C LEU A 140 -3.35 3.22 14.64
N LYS A 141 -3.46 3.67 15.90
CA LYS A 141 -4.12 4.93 16.25
C LYS A 141 -3.44 6.15 15.62
N LYS A 142 -2.10 6.14 15.49
CA LYS A 142 -1.36 7.22 14.82
C LYS A 142 -1.57 7.23 13.31
N MET A 143 -1.47 6.08 12.65
CA MET A 143 -1.64 5.98 11.19
C MET A 143 -3.10 6.09 10.73
N ARG A 144 -4.04 5.71 11.60
CA ARG A 144 -5.48 5.67 11.33
C ARG A 144 -6.25 6.54 12.33
N PRO A 145 -6.06 7.87 12.31
CA PRO A 145 -6.82 8.77 13.18
C PRO A 145 -8.32 8.67 12.91
N ALA A 146 -9.11 8.58 13.98
CA ALA A 146 -10.55 8.33 13.90
C ALA A 146 -11.32 9.40 13.10
N TYR A 147 -10.84 10.65 13.10
CA TYR A 147 -11.49 11.74 12.36
C TYR A 147 -11.42 11.55 10.84
N LEU A 148 -10.41 10.85 10.31
CA LEU A 148 -10.30 10.53 8.88
C LEU A 148 -10.84 9.14 8.53
N PHE A 149 -10.66 8.16 9.41
CA PHE A 149 -10.80 6.75 9.03
C PHE A 149 -11.88 5.97 9.79
N SER A 150 -12.71 6.63 10.60
CA SER A 150 -13.89 5.98 11.20
C SER A 150 -14.86 5.51 10.11
N ASP A 151 -15.76 4.56 10.40
CA ASP A 151 -16.72 4.08 9.39
C ASP A 151 -17.62 5.20 8.84
N LYS A 152 -17.83 6.28 9.61
CA LYS A 152 -18.54 7.48 9.16
C LYS A 152 -17.74 8.35 8.18
N ASN A 153 -16.41 8.29 8.25
CA ASN A 153 -15.49 9.24 7.61
C ASN A 153 -14.48 8.61 6.63
N ARG A 154 -14.35 7.27 6.58
CA ARG A 154 -13.35 6.51 5.80
C ARG A 154 -13.40 6.69 4.28
N GLY A 155 -14.21 7.63 3.78
CA GLY A 155 -14.23 8.02 2.37
C GLY A 155 -14.91 7.04 1.43
N VAL A 156 -15.63 6.03 1.93
CA VAL A 156 -16.16 4.91 1.14
C VAL A 156 -17.68 4.82 1.26
N ILE A 157 -18.37 4.61 0.13
CA ILE A 157 -19.78 4.21 0.04
C ILE A 157 -19.83 2.84 -0.64
N GLU A 158 -20.33 1.83 0.06
CA GLU A 158 -20.58 0.49 -0.48
C GLU A 158 -21.72 0.54 -1.51
N ILE A 159 -21.49 -0.07 -2.67
CA ILE A 159 -22.49 -0.18 -3.73
C ILE A 159 -23.24 -1.50 -3.52
N THR A 160 -24.56 -1.45 -3.40
CA THR A 160 -25.41 -2.63 -3.16
C THR A 160 -25.77 -3.42 -4.42
N ASP A 161 -25.44 -2.87 -5.60
CA ASP A 161 -25.74 -3.47 -6.90
C ASP A 161 -24.52 -4.26 -7.42
N LEU A 162 -24.49 -5.56 -7.08
CA LEU A 162 -23.43 -6.49 -7.44
C LEU A 162 -23.58 -7.05 -8.87
N ASP A 163 -24.64 -6.69 -9.61
CA ASP A 163 -24.87 -7.18 -10.98
C ASP A 163 -23.87 -6.60 -12.01
N SER A 164 -22.86 -5.85 -11.55
CA SER A 164 -21.84 -5.16 -12.35
C SER A 164 -20.40 -5.61 -12.09
N GLU A 165 -20.19 -6.69 -11.35
CA GLU A 165 -18.85 -7.29 -11.12
C GLU A 165 -18.24 -7.71 -12.47
N LYS A 166 -17.23 -6.97 -12.92
CA LYS A 166 -16.50 -7.25 -14.15
C LYS A 166 -15.06 -7.52 -13.82
N GLU A 167 -14.70 -8.79 -13.87
CA GLU A 167 -13.30 -9.19 -13.88
C GLU A 167 -12.51 -8.43 -14.95
N THR A 168 -11.26 -8.09 -14.62
CA THR A 168 -10.32 -7.47 -15.55
C THR A 168 -8.95 -8.11 -15.40
N ARG A 169 -8.15 -8.03 -16.45
CA ARG A 169 -6.72 -8.40 -16.43
C ARG A 169 -5.82 -7.18 -16.57
N ASN A 170 -6.40 -5.99 -16.64
CA ASN A 170 -5.68 -4.74 -16.86
C ASN A 170 -4.93 -4.30 -15.61
N LEU A 171 -3.81 -3.61 -15.78
CA LEU A 171 -3.13 -2.91 -14.70
C LEU A 171 -3.72 -1.51 -14.52
N GLY A 172 -3.95 -1.14 -13.26
CA GLY A 172 -4.19 0.25 -12.88
C GLY A 172 -5.64 0.58 -12.50
N ILE A 173 -5.88 1.87 -12.32
CA ILE A 173 -7.11 2.39 -11.69
C ILE A 173 -8.16 2.90 -12.69
N LEU A 174 -7.83 2.97 -13.98
CA LEU A 174 -8.72 3.46 -15.03
C LEU A 174 -9.77 2.43 -15.45
N SER A 175 -10.87 2.92 -16.05
CA SER A 175 -11.85 2.06 -16.69
C SER A 175 -11.25 1.43 -17.95
N SER A 176 -11.78 0.28 -18.38
CA SER A 176 -11.31 -0.42 -19.57
C SER A 176 -11.28 0.44 -20.84
N GLU A 177 -12.18 1.43 -20.95
CA GLU A 177 -12.24 2.37 -22.07
C GLU A 177 -11.08 3.37 -22.08
N ASN A 178 -10.58 3.76 -20.91
CA ASN A 178 -9.49 4.72 -20.73
C ASN A 178 -8.13 4.04 -20.49
N THR A 179 -8.10 2.72 -20.26
CA THR A 179 -6.88 1.95 -20.13
C THR A 179 -6.15 1.88 -21.49
N PRO A 180 -4.88 2.33 -21.60
CA PRO A 180 -4.09 2.19 -22.80
C PRO A 180 -3.70 0.73 -23.04
N ASP A 181 -3.44 0.36 -24.30
CA ASP A 181 -3.15 -1.03 -24.68
C ASP A 181 -1.92 -1.61 -23.97
N SER A 182 -0.93 -0.77 -23.60
CA SER A 182 0.25 -1.16 -22.82
C SER A 182 -0.09 -1.70 -21.42
N LEU A 183 -1.26 -1.35 -20.88
CA LEU A 183 -1.72 -1.77 -19.55
C LEU A 183 -2.86 -2.80 -19.62
N LYS A 184 -3.34 -3.15 -20.82
CA LYS A 184 -4.38 -4.16 -21.00
C LYS A 184 -3.80 -5.56 -20.91
N ASP A 185 -4.59 -6.49 -20.35
CA ASP A 185 -4.22 -7.91 -20.21
C ASP A 185 -2.85 -8.14 -19.54
N PHE A 186 -2.42 -7.20 -18.70
CA PHE A 186 -1.14 -7.23 -18.00
C PHE A 186 -1.01 -8.46 -17.09
N PHE A 187 -2.07 -8.80 -16.35
CA PHE A 187 -2.09 -9.96 -15.49
C PHE A 187 -2.49 -11.23 -16.24
N SER A 188 -1.91 -12.37 -15.86
CA SER A 188 -2.28 -13.68 -16.43
C SER A 188 -3.67 -14.14 -15.99
N LEU A 189 -4.08 -13.76 -14.78
CA LEU A 189 -5.37 -14.09 -14.18
C LEU A 189 -6.25 -12.85 -14.04
N PRO A 190 -7.57 -13.02 -14.17
CA PRO A 190 -8.51 -11.94 -13.87
C PRO A 190 -8.50 -11.60 -12.38
N HIS A 191 -8.79 -10.34 -12.08
CA HIS A 191 -9.03 -9.83 -10.74
C HIS A 191 -10.19 -8.84 -10.73
N TYR A 192 -10.65 -8.52 -9.52
CA TYR A 192 -11.83 -7.70 -9.26
C TYR A 192 -11.41 -6.34 -8.69
N PRO A 193 -11.53 -5.24 -9.44
CA PRO A 193 -11.06 -3.94 -8.99
C PRO A 193 -12.07 -3.27 -8.05
N SER A 194 -11.61 -2.74 -6.91
CA SER A 194 -12.46 -2.09 -5.88
C SER A 194 -13.31 -0.94 -6.42
N ARG A 195 -12.90 -0.31 -7.54
CA ARG A 195 -13.71 0.73 -8.20
C ARG A 195 -15.12 0.26 -8.58
N GLN A 196 -15.36 -1.05 -8.67
CA GLN A 196 -16.67 -1.63 -8.98
C GLN A 196 -17.56 -1.82 -7.75
N TYR A 197 -16.96 -2.01 -6.57
CA TYR A 197 -17.66 -2.31 -5.32
C TYR A 197 -17.89 -1.07 -4.46
N TYR A 198 -17.08 -0.04 -4.68
CA TYR A 198 -17.02 1.14 -3.84
C TYR A 198 -17.08 2.42 -4.65
N LYS A 199 -17.83 3.39 -4.14
CA LYS A 199 -17.78 4.79 -4.57
C LYS A 199 -17.08 5.62 -3.50
N ALA A 200 -16.33 6.61 -3.96
CA ALA A 200 -15.80 7.64 -3.08
C ALA A 200 -16.94 8.40 -2.41
N LYS A 201 -16.84 8.56 -1.09
CA LYS A 201 -17.62 9.54 -0.34
C LYS A 201 -16.96 10.91 -0.53
N GLU A 202 -17.36 11.62 -1.58
CA GLU A 202 -16.74 12.88 -2.02
C GLU A 202 -16.76 13.99 -0.97
N ASP A 203 -17.69 13.97 -0.01
CA ASP A 203 -17.77 14.92 1.10
C ASP A 203 -16.93 14.50 2.33
N SER A 204 -16.17 13.41 2.24
CA SER A 204 -15.26 12.99 3.31
C SER A 204 -13.99 13.86 3.35
N LEU A 205 -13.43 14.05 4.54
CA LEU A 205 -12.18 14.80 4.72
C LEU A 205 -11.02 14.25 3.88
N MET A 206 -10.97 12.93 3.68
CA MET A 206 -9.95 12.32 2.83
C MET A 206 -10.17 12.64 1.36
N ALA A 207 -11.40 12.49 0.86
CA ALA A 207 -11.70 12.80 -0.53
C ALA A 207 -11.43 14.28 -0.82
N LEU A 208 -11.90 15.19 0.04
CA LEU A 208 -11.61 16.62 -0.07
C LEU A 208 -10.11 16.90 -0.12
N TRP A 209 -9.33 16.32 0.81
CA TRP A 209 -7.88 16.48 0.82
C TRP A 209 -7.23 15.95 -0.47
N LEU A 210 -7.65 14.78 -0.98
CA LEU A 210 -7.12 14.25 -2.25
C LEU A 210 -7.48 15.16 -3.43
N ARG A 211 -8.72 15.67 -3.49
CA ARG A 211 -9.20 16.57 -4.56
C ARG A 211 -8.47 17.90 -4.56
N GLU A 212 -8.22 18.49 -3.39
CA GLU A 212 -7.43 19.71 -3.23
C GLU A 212 -6.02 19.58 -3.82
N HIS A 213 -5.48 18.36 -3.86
CA HIS A 213 -4.15 18.08 -4.36
C HIS A 213 -4.14 17.42 -5.76
N TYR A 214 -5.27 17.43 -6.48
CA TYR A 214 -5.42 16.81 -7.81
C TYR A 214 -5.16 15.29 -7.83
N LEU A 215 -5.33 14.62 -6.68
CA LEU A 215 -5.05 13.19 -6.52
C LEU A 215 -6.30 12.34 -6.81
N PRO A 216 -6.13 11.12 -7.35
CA PRO A 216 -7.27 10.25 -7.63
C PRO A 216 -7.96 9.75 -6.36
N VAL A 217 -9.29 9.62 -6.42
CA VAL A 217 -10.12 8.99 -5.39
C VAL A 217 -10.82 7.79 -6.03
N ILE A 218 -10.48 6.57 -5.59
CA ILE A 218 -10.91 5.33 -6.26
C ILE A 218 -12.05 4.67 -5.52
N SER A 219 -11.79 4.34 -4.26
CA SER A 219 -12.73 3.68 -3.37
C SER A 219 -12.84 4.40 -2.02
N GLY A 220 -11.90 5.31 -1.71
CA GLY A 220 -11.71 5.97 -0.41
C GLY A 220 -10.60 5.30 0.41
N ALA A 221 -9.86 6.08 1.21
CA ALA A 221 -8.77 5.54 2.02
C ALA A 221 -9.31 4.73 3.21
N SER A 222 -9.23 3.41 3.13
CA SER A 222 -9.61 2.49 4.21
C SER A 222 -8.67 2.54 5.42
N GLY A 223 -7.45 3.06 5.22
CA GLY A 223 -6.35 2.96 6.19
C GLY A 223 -5.85 1.53 6.38
N GLY A 224 -6.11 0.63 5.42
CA GLY A 224 -5.74 -0.79 5.46
C GLY A 224 -4.25 -1.01 5.71
N ILE A 225 -3.39 -0.22 5.04
CA ILE A 225 -1.94 -0.29 5.24
C ILE A 225 -1.53 -0.08 6.70
N GLY A 226 -2.24 0.78 7.45
CA GLY A 226 -1.95 1.01 8.87
C GLY A 226 -2.13 -0.26 9.70
N LYS A 227 -3.09 -1.14 9.34
CA LYS A 227 -3.27 -2.44 9.97
C LYS A 227 -2.07 -3.34 9.66
N THR A 228 -1.75 -3.52 8.37
CA THR A 228 -0.63 -4.36 7.92
C THR A 228 0.69 -3.94 8.57
N VAL A 229 1.02 -2.65 8.49
CA VAL A 229 2.26 -2.09 9.06
C VAL A 229 2.31 -2.25 10.58
N SER A 230 1.20 -1.99 11.28
CA SER A 230 1.16 -2.16 12.75
C SER A 230 1.42 -3.61 13.17
N LYS A 231 0.93 -4.59 12.39
CA LYS A 231 1.14 -6.02 12.64
C LYS A 231 2.56 -6.45 12.29
N ILE A 232 3.07 -6.04 11.13
CA ILE A 232 4.46 -6.31 10.73
C ILE A 232 5.43 -5.81 11.79
N ASN A 233 5.22 -4.58 12.27
CA ASN A 233 6.11 -3.98 13.27
C ASN A 233 6.08 -4.67 14.65
N SER A 234 5.17 -5.62 14.88
CA SER A 234 5.16 -6.43 16.09
C SER A 234 6.18 -7.58 16.08
N PHE A 235 6.74 -7.92 14.93
CA PHE A 235 7.70 -9.02 14.79
C PHE A 235 8.93 -8.68 13.95
N VAL A 236 8.97 -7.50 13.31
CA VAL A 236 10.15 -7.03 12.59
C VAL A 236 10.30 -5.52 12.75
N MET A 237 11.53 -5.08 13.03
CA MET A 237 11.85 -3.67 13.18
C MET A 237 12.20 -3.05 11.84
N LEU A 238 11.47 -2.01 11.45
CA LEU A 238 11.68 -1.31 10.19
C LEU A 238 12.30 0.08 10.40
N SER A 239 13.29 0.39 9.59
CA SER A 239 13.86 1.73 9.39
C SER A 239 12.89 2.64 8.62
N LYS A 240 13.18 3.95 8.59
CA LYS A 240 12.36 4.92 7.86
C LYS A 240 12.25 4.57 6.36
N THR A 241 13.37 4.26 5.72
CA THR A 241 13.40 3.82 4.32
C THR A 241 12.55 2.58 4.11
N GLU A 242 12.65 1.58 5.00
CA GLU A 242 11.86 0.35 4.90
C GLU A 242 10.36 0.60 5.03
N TYR A 243 9.92 1.55 5.87
CA TYR A 243 8.52 1.98 5.88
C TYR A 243 8.07 2.63 4.57
N GLN A 244 8.93 3.47 3.97
CA GLN A 244 8.63 4.10 2.68
C GLN A 244 8.51 3.06 1.57
N LEU A 245 9.46 2.12 1.50
CA LEU A 245 9.43 1.01 0.55
C LEU A 245 8.22 0.10 0.75
N LEU A 246 7.85 -0.22 2.00
CA LEU A 246 6.64 -0.99 2.29
C LEU A 246 5.38 -0.24 1.83
N GLY A 247 5.34 1.08 2.04
CA GLY A 247 4.30 1.96 1.53
C GLY A 247 4.13 1.90 0.02
N ILE A 248 5.24 2.07 -0.70
CA ILE A 248 5.28 2.03 -2.16
C ILE A 248 4.88 0.65 -2.68
N LEU A 249 5.34 -0.43 -2.04
CA LEU A 249 4.97 -1.79 -2.41
C LEU A 249 3.45 -1.98 -2.35
N VAL A 250 2.84 -1.64 -1.21
CA VAL A 250 1.38 -1.78 -1.01
C VAL A 250 0.62 -0.85 -1.96
N ALA A 251 1.09 0.38 -2.15
CA ALA A 251 0.49 1.32 -3.09
C ALA A 251 0.52 0.76 -4.52
N SER A 252 1.67 0.25 -4.96
CA SER A 252 1.84 -0.30 -6.31
C SER A 252 0.97 -1.55 -6.53
N SER A 253 0.94 -2.45 -5.54
CA SER A 253 0.05 -3.63 -5.56
C SER A 253 -1.42 -3.23 -5.70
N THR A 254 -1.89 -2.32 -4.85
CA THR A 254 -3.30 -1.90 -4.83
C THR A 254 -3.70 -1.03 -6.02
N ILE A 255 -2.81 -0.18 -6.55
CA ILE A 255 -3.04 0.55 -7.81
C ILE A 255 -3.15 -0.46 -8.96
N ALA A 256 -2.24 -1.43 -9.02
CA ALA A 256 -2.20 -2.38 -10.12
C ALA A 256 -3.47 -3.23 -10.19
N LEU A 257 -4.05 -3.60 -9.04
CA LEU A 257 -5.34 -4.28 -8.94
C LEU A 257 -6.56 -3.35 -9.07
N GLY A 258 -6.36 -2.04 -9.28
CA GLY A 258 -7.45 -1.06 -9.40
C GLY A 258 -8.22 -0.82 -8.10
N HIS A 259 -7.56 -0.98 -6.95
CA HIS A 259 -8.18 -0.92 -5.62
C HIS A 259 -8.12 0.47 -4.99
N HIS A 260 -6.96 1.11 -5.05
CA HIS A 260 -6.68 2.39 -4.40
C HIS A 260 -5.73 3.25 -5.25
N SER A 261 -5.77 4.57 -5.03
CA SER A 261 -4.73 5.48 -5.53
C SER A 261 -3.48 5.47 -4.64
N PHE A 262 -2.37 6.02 -5.15
CA PHE A 262 -1.10 6.04 -4.43
C PHE A 262 -1.24 6.71 -3.06
N PHE A 263 -1.86 7.89 -3.01
CA PHE A 263 -1.99 8.64 -1.77
C PHE A 263 -3.15 8.19 -0.88
N GLU A 264 -4.14 7.45 -1.39
CA GLU A 264 -5.07 6.71 -0.53
C GLU A 264 -4.31 5.70 0.38
N VAL A 265 -3.18 5.19 -0.10
CA VAL A 265 -2.30 4.28 0.65
C VAL A 265 -1.22 5.02 1.43
N ILE A 266 -0.50 5.97 0.83
CA ILE A 266 0.62 6.65 1.49
C ILE A 266 0.17 7.59 2.62
N ARG A 267 -1.02 8.19 2.52
CA ARG A 267 -1.48 9.17 3.52
C ARG A 267 -1.52 8.60 4.95
N PRO A 268 -2.07 7.40 5.22
CA PRO A 268 -1.96 6.76 6.55
C PRO A 268 -0.53 6.65 7.10
N LEU A 269 0.45 6.32 6.25
CA LEU A 269 1.84 6.20 6.67
C LEU A 269 2.45 7.55 7.06
N SER A 270 2.07 8.63 6.35
CA SER A 270 2.60 9.97 6.59
C SER A 270 2.40 10.47 8.02
N PHE A 271 1.32 10.08 8.70
CA PHE A 271 1.07 10.46 10.10
C PHE A 271 2.11 9.90 11.09
N PHE A 272 2.95 8.97 10.64
CA PHE A 272 4.01 8.37 11.45
C PHE A 272 5.41 8.61 10.86
N SER A 273 5.59 8.48 9.54
CA SER A 273 6.91 8.53 8.90
C SER A 273 7.38 9.94 8.51
N GLY A 274 6.50 10.94 8.64
CA GLY A 274 6.72 12.34 8.23
C GLY A 274 5.51 12.85 7.46
N GLU A 275 4.98 14.00 7.88
CA GLU A 275 3.81 14.59 7.24
C GLU A 275 4.11 14.95 5.78
N LEU A 276 3.11 14.76 4.91
CA LEU A 276 3.19 15.20 3.52
C LEU A 276 3.13 16.73 3.48
N GLU A 277 4.10 17.32 2.79
CA GLU A 277 4.17 18.75 2.57
C GLU A 277 3.75 19.05 1.12
N GLU A 278 3.03 20.15 0.94
CA GLU A 278 2.78 20.70 -0.39
C GLU A 278 4.13 21.05 -1.05
N LYS A 279 4.27 20.72 -2.34
CA LYS A 279 5.47 20.96 -3.14
C LYS A 279 5.14 21.91 -4.28
N SER A 280 6.10 22.22 -5.15
CA SER A 280 5.86 23.18 -6.23
C SER A 280 4.99 22.58 -7.34
N ASN A 281 5.13 21.28 -7.56
CA ASN A 281 4.43 20.53 -8.60
C ASN A 281 4.09 19.11 -8.15
N LEU A 282 3.23 18.46 -8.92
CA LEU A 282 2.71 17.14 -8.59
C LEU A 282 3.82 16.08 -8.54
N LEU A 283 4.83 16.14 -9.42
CA LEU A 283 5.95 15.19 -9.40
C LEU A 283 6.73 15.26 -8.08
N GLU A 284 7.15 16.47 -7.67
CA GLU A 284 7.85 16.67 -6.39
C GLU A 284 7.01 16.16 -5.20
N PHE A 285 5.69 16.30 -5.30
CA PHE A 285 4.77 15.80 -4.28
C PHE A 285 4.73 14.26 -4.23
N TYR A 286 4.73 13.56 -5.37
CA TYR A 286 4.88 12.09 -5.41
C TYR A 286 6.26 11.66 -4.90
N GLU A 287 7.33 12.32 -5.36
CA GLU A 287 8.71 11.96 -5.06
C GLU A 287 9.10 12.14 -3.59
N GLN A 288 8.35 12.93 -2.81
CA GLN A 288 8.58 13.03 -1.37
C GLN A 288 8.36 11.69 -0.63
N ALA A 289 7.54 10.79 -1.19
CA ALA A 289 7.30 9.48 -0.63
C ALA A 289 8.36 8.44 -1.06
N ILE A 290 9.16 8.75 -2.09
CA ILE A 290 10.09 7.82 -2.73
C ILE A 290 11.51 8.01 -2.15
N PRO A 291 12.17 6.95 -1.64
CA PRO A 291 13.52 7.04 -1.12
C PRO A 291 14.52 7.61 -2.14
N GLU A 292 15.47 8.39 -1.65
CA GLU A 292 16.44 9.10 -2.49
C GLU A 292 17.32 8.15 -3.30
N GLU A 293 17.67 7.00 -2.72
CA GLU A 293 18.39 5.91 -3.37
C GLU A 293 17.64 5.33 -4.58
N VAL A 294 16.30 5.27 -4.53
CA VAL A 294 15.46 4.82 -5.65
C VAL A 294 15.41 5.89 -6.73
N LYS A 295 15.25 7.17 -6.34
CA LYS A 295 15.22 8.30 -7.28
C LYS A 295 16.52 8.47 -8.07
N ARG A 296 17.64 8.01 -7.52
CA ARG A 296 18.95 8.01 -8.18
C ARG A 296 19.15 6.86 -9.16
N LEU A 297 18.26 5.86 -9.19
CA LEU A 297 18.37 4.76 -10.14
C LEU A 297 18.18 5.28 -11.57
N PRO A 298 19.07 4.96 -12.51
CA PRO A 298 18.90 5.36 -13.91
C PRO A 298 17.59 4.86 -14.52
N SER A 299 17.13 3.67 -14.12
CA SER A 299 15.85 3.12 -14.57
C SER A 299 14.66 3.96 -14.10
N TYR A 300 14.68 4.43 -12.85
CA TYR A 300 13.64 5.31 -12.32
C TYR A 300 13.64 6.66 -13.03
N GLN A 301 14.81 7.27 -13.21
CA GLN A 301 14.94 8.56 -13.91
C GLN A 301 14.44 8.47 -15.36
N ALA A 302 14.77 7.38 -16.06
CA ALA A 302 14.26 7.13 -17.41
C ALA A 302 12.73 6.92 -17.43
N HIS A 303 12.20 6.22 -16.43
CA HIS A 303 10.75 6.03 -16.28
C HIS A 303 10.02 7.36 -16.08
N ILE A 304 10.50 8.20 -15.14
CA ILE A 304 9.93 9.52 -14.88
C ILE A 304 10.04 10.41 -16.12
N ALA A 305 11.19 10.46 -16.80
CA ALA A 305 11.33 11.25 -18.02
C ALA A 305 10.34 10.85 -19.13
N SER A 306 9.93 9.57 -19.18
CA SER A 306 8.98 9.05 -20.17
C SER A 306 7.53 9.40 -19.86
N HIS A 307 7.16 9.48 -18.58
CA HIS A 307 5.77 9.63 -18.14
C HIS A 307 5.46 10.98 -17.46
N PHE A 308 6.48 11.78 -17.12
CA PHE A 308 6.31 13.06 -16.42
C PHE A 308 5.39 14.03 -17.17
N LYS A 309 5.39 14.00 -18.50
CA LYS A 309 4.49 14.81 -19.34
C LYS A 309 3.00 14.66 -19.00
N LEU A 310 2.61 13.55 -18.37
CA LEU A 310 1.23 13.35 -17.91
C LEU A 310 0.83 14.33 -16.79
N ILE A 311 1.78 14.80 -15.99
CA ILE A 311 1.53 15.60 -14.80
C ILE A 311 2.34 16.92 -14.76
N GLU A 312 3.13 17.21 -15.79
CA GLU A 312 4.08 18.33 -15.81
C GLU A 312 3.41 19.70 -15.62
N GLU A 313 2.17 19.85 -16.09
CA GLU A 313 1.42 21.10 -16.02
C GLU A 313 0.74 21.34 -14.65
N ILE A 314 0.74 20.35 -13.75
CA ILE A 314 0.04 20.43 -12.46
C ILE A 314 0.99 21.02 -11.41
N THR A 315 0.78 22.30 -11.11
CA THR A 315 1.51 23.05 -10.07
C THR A 315 0.60 23.38 -8.90
N PHE A 316 1.16 23.34 -7.68
CA PHE A 316 0.46 23.79 -6.48
C PHE A 316 0.72 25.29 -6.26
N GLY A 317 -0.27 26.02 -5.72
CA GLY A 317 -0.13 27.46 -5.45
C GLY A 317 -0.42 28.42 -6.63
N ALA A 318 -0.85 27.94 -7.81
CA ALA A 318 -1.23 28.80 -8.95
C ALA A 318 -2.73 29.15 -9.03
N LEU A 319 -3.56 28.74 -8.06
CA LEU A 319 -5.02 28.88 -8.14
C LEU A 319 -5.63 29.57 -6.91
N GLU A 320 -5.41 30.88 -6.81
CA GLU A 320 -6.41 31.78 -6.18
C GLU A 320 -7.55 32.15 -7.16
N GLY A 321 -7.65 31.49 -8.33
CA GLY A 321 -8.43 31.99 -9.47
C GLY A 321 -9.68 31.21 -9.91
N GLU A 322 -9.58 29.91 -10.26
CA GLU A 322 -10.56 29.38 -11.23
C GLU A 322 -11.10 27.95 -11.02
N TYR A 323 -10.83 27.26 -9.92
CA TYR A 323 -11.47 25.95 -9.66
C TYR A 323 -12.26 25.94 -8.36
N ASN A 324 -13.45 26.54 -8.39
CA ASN A 324 -14.49 26.22 -7.42
C ASN A 324 -14.99 24.80 -7.70
N PHE A 325 -14.46 23.81 -6.97
CA PHE A 325 -15.13 22.52 -6.76
C PHE A 325 -16.36 22.72 -5.86
N THR A 326 -17.31 23.55 -6.30
CA THR A 326 -18.66 23.63 -5.74
C THR A 326 -19.65 23.88 -6.86
N LYS A 327 -20.23 22.78 -7.36
CA LYS A 327 -21.68 22.63 -7.56
C LYS A 327 -22.06 21.17 -7.68
#